data_AF-A0A831XAU4-F1
#
_entry.id   AF-A0A831XAU4-F1
#
_cell.length_a   1.000
_cell.length_b   1.000
_cell.length_c   1.000
_cell.angle_alpha   90.00
_cell.angle_beta   90.00
_cell.angle_gamma   90.00
#
_symmetry.space_group_name_H-M   'P 1'
#
loop_
_entity.id
_entity.type
_entity.pdbx_description
1 polymer ?
#
loop_
_entity_poly.entity_id
_entity_poly.type
_entity_poly.pdbx_seq_one_letter_code
_entity_poly.pdbx_strand_id
1 'polypeptide(L)'
;MSAKRHVQDTQNGWGMLNCPELYELPQAIGDMPAGTMLLAGNSVPGDRSTTRMALYKSIDLGRTWTYVSTIATGGSHNIGGDPIYILTII
;
A
#
# COMPACT_ATOMS: atom_id res chain seq x y z
N MET A 1 8.54 -19.84 9.57
CA MET A 1 9.04 -18.47 9.79
C MET A 1 8.06 -17.49 9.15
N SER A 2 7.39 -16.64 9.93
CA SER A 2 6.55 -15.58 9.37
C SER A 2 7.42 -14.35 9.16
N ALA A 3 7.58 -13.90 7.92
CA ALA A 3 8.28 -12.65 7.62
C ALA A 3 7.50 -11.49 8.28
N LYS A 4 8.12 -10.81 9.24
CA LYS A 4 7.52 -9.59 9.83
C LYS A 4 7.50 -8.51 8.76
N ARG A 5 6.32 -8.23 8.19
CA ARG A 5 6.09 -7.06 7.35
C ARG A 5 6.12 -5.84 8.27
N HIS A 6 7.03 -4.88 8.03
CA HIS A 6 7.20 -3.70 8.89
C HIS A 6 5.98 -2.75 8.80
N VAL A 7 5.33 -2.71 7.64
CA VAL A 7 4.02 -2.07 7.46
C VAL A 7 2.93 -3.12 7.46
N GLN A 8 1.92 -2.91 8.31
CA GLN A 8 0.79 -3.81 8.46
C GLN A 8 -0.44 -3.22 7.78
N ASP A 9 -1.27 -4.09 7.22
CA ASP A 9 -2.58 -3.71 6.71
C ASP A 9 -3.54 -3.50 7.88
N THR A 10 -3.62 -2.27 8.37
CA THR A 10 -4.50 -1.92 9.50
C THR A 10 -5.94 -1.67 9.06
N GLN A 11 -6.18 -1.44 7.76
CA GLN A 11 -7.51 -1.12 7.25
C GLN A 11 -8.37 -2.36 6.98
N ASN A 12 -7.80 -3.40 6.35
CA ASN A 12 -8.57 -4.61 6.01
C ASN A 12 -8.15 -5.84 6.84
N GLY A 13 -6.96 -5.82 7.46
CA GLY A 13 -6.45 -6.97 8.21
C GLY A 13 -6.07 -8.17 7.33
N TRP A 14 -5.92 -7.98 6.03
CA TRP A 14 -5.65 -9.06 5.05
C TRP A 14 -4.16 -9.29 4.83
N GLY A 15 -3.37 -8.23 5.01
CA GLY A 15 -1.94 -8.21 4.79
C GLY A 15 -1.57 -7.58 3.46
N MET A 16 -0.44 -6.86 3.45
CA MET A 16 0.11 -6.20 2.27
C MET A 16 0.94 -7.19 1.46
N LEU A 17 0.35 -7.82 0.46
CA LEU A 17 0.91 -8.99 -0.22
C LEU A 17 1.90 -8.66 -1.33
N ASN A 18 1.56 -7.70 -2.22
CA ASN A 18 2.25 -7.50 -3.50
C ASN A 18 2.50 -6.02 -3.81
N CYS A 19 3.43 -5.79 -4.75
CA CYS A 19 3.72 -4.50 -5.38
C CYS A 19 3.92 -3.35 -4.38
N PRO A 20 4.85 -3.42 -3.42
CA PRO A 20 5.16 -2.28 -2.57
C PRO A 20 5.91 -1.21 -3.39
N GLU A 21 5.48 0.05 -3.28
CA GLU A 21 6.16 1.20 -3.88
C GLU A 21 6.34 2.29 -2.82
N LEU A 22 7.58 2.76 -2.64
CA LEU A 22 7.95 3.76 -1.62
C LEU A 22 8.34 5.07 -2.30
N TYR A 23 7.75 6.18 -1.86
CA TYR A 23 8.01 7.51 -2.39
C TYR A 23 8.11 8.55 -1.26
N GLU A 24 9.07 9.46 -1.35
CA GLU A 24 9.17 10.60 -0.41
C GLU A 24 8.70 11.87 -1.11
N LEU A 25 7.81 12.62 -0.46
CA LEU A 25 7.27 13.85 -1.02
C LEU A 25 8.36 14.95 -1.13
N PRO A 26 8.69 15.45 -2.34
CA PRO A 26 9.68 16.52 -2.50
C PRO A 26 9.14 17.90 -2.10
N GLN A 27 7.81 18.02 -1.97
CA GLN A 27 7.10 19.22 -1.56
C GLN A 27 5.82 18.81 -0.81
N ALA A 28 5.22 19.75 -0.08
CA ALA A 28 3.97 19.46 0.61
C ALA A 28 2.82 19.19 -0.36
N ILE A 29 1.93 18.24 -0.02
CA ILE A 29 0.68 17.96 -0.74
C ILE A 29 -0.45 17.91 0.28
N GLY A 30 -1.34 18.90 0.22
CA GLY A 30 -2.37 19.11 1.24
C GLY A 30 -1.73 19.20 2.63
N ASP A 31 -2.21 18.35 3.54
CA ASP A 31 -1.79 18.33 4.94
C ASP A 31 -0.52 17.48 5.17
N MET A 32 0.07 16.93 4.10
CA MET A 32 1.29 16.13 4.15
C MET A 32 2.49 17.01 3.83
N PRO A 33 3.39 17.31 4.81
CA PRO A 33 4.55 18.14 4.56
C PRO A 33 5.57 17.45 3.63
N ALA A 34 6.48 18.24 3.06
CA ALA A 34 7.66 17.70 2.36
C ALA A 34 8.44 16.76 3.29
N GLY A 35 9.00 15.68 2.73
CA GLY A 35 9.62 14.61 3.50
C GLY A 35 8.65 13.56 4.06
N THR A 36 7.33 13.72 3.85
CA THR A 36 6.38 12.63 4.14
C THR A 36 6.71 11.44 3.24
N MET A 37 6.92 10.28 3.83
CA MET A 37 7.09 9.03 3.10
C MET A 37 5.71 8.41 2.84
N LEU A 38 5.47 8.00 1.60
CA LEU A 38 4.29 7.29 1.14
C LEU A 38 4.67 5.86 0.76
N LEU A 39 3.85 4.90 1.20
CA LEU A 39 3.95 3.51 0.78
C LEU A 39 2.62 3.08 0.19
N ALA A 40 2.62 2.75 -1.10
CA ALA A 40 1.52 2.09 -1.76
C ALA A 40 1.77 0.57 -1.81
N GLY A 41 0.72 -0.23 -1.72
CA GLY A 41 0.82 -1.66 -1.94
C GLY A 41 -0.53 -2.36 -1.94
N ASN A 42 -0.55 -3.62 -2.37
CA ASN A 42 -1.78 -4.39 -2.48
C ASN A 42 -2.10 -5.15 -1.19
N SER A 43 -3.20 -4.75 -0.55
CA SER A 43 -3.90 -5.55 0.46
C SER A 43 -4.73 -6.63 -0.24
N VAL A 44 -4.48 -7.90 0.11
CA VAL A 44 -5.08 -9.06 -0.55
C VAL A 44 -5.49 -10.08 0.51
N PRO A 45 -6.77 -10.49 0.59
CA PRO A 45 -7.23 -11.49 1.55
C PRO A 45 -6.60 -12.85 1.27
N GLY A 46 -6.59 -13.72 2.28
CA GLY A 46 -6.01 -15.07 2.17
C GLY A 46 -6.64 -15.93 1.08
N ASP A 47 -7.92 -15.69 0.76
CA ASP A 47 -8.65 -16.36 -0.32
C ASP A 47 -8.43 -15.73 -1.71
N ARG A 48 -7.68 -14.62 -1.79
CA ARG A 48 -7.32 -13.91 -3.03
C ARG A 48 -8.53 -13.41 -3.82
N SER A 49 -9.69 -13.24 -3.20
CA SER A 49 -10.95 -12.86 -3.84
C SER A 49 -10.97 -11.43 -4.42
N THR A 50 -10.13 -10.53 -3.90
CA THR A 50 -10.03 -9.13 -4.35
C THR A 50 -8.61 -8.60 -4.15
N THR A 51 -8.32 -7.44 -4.73
CA THR A 51 -7.09 -6.68 -4.48
C THR A 51 -7.44 -5.23 -4.16
N ARG A 52 -6.80 -4.65 -3.15
CA ARG A 52 -6.96 -3.22 -2.81
C ARG A 52 -5.60 -2.54 -2.75
N MET A 53 -5.41 -1.51 -3.56
CA MET A 53 -4.22 -0.67 -3.46
C MET A 53 -4.41 0.29 -2.29
N ALA A 54 -3.74 0.01 -1.18
CA ALA A 54 -3.76 0.86 0.01
C ALA A 54 -2.56 1.80 0.02
N LEU A 55 -2.79 3.03 0.43
CA LEU A 55 -1.76 4.05 0.64
C LEU A 55 -1.60 4.30 2.13
N TYR A 56 -0.36 4.22 2.59
CA TYR A 56 0.05 4.59 3.94
C TYR A 56 1.05 5.74 3.89
N LYS A 57 1.07 6.56 4.94
CA LYS A 57 2.06 7.62 5.13
C LYS A 57 2.85 7.45 6.41
N SER A 58 4.08 7.95 6.40
CA SER A 58 4.93 8.13 7.57
C SER A 58 5.53 9.53 7.56
N ILE A 59 5.52 10.19 8.71
CA ILE A 59 6.13 11.51 8.93
C ILE A 59 7.32 11.43 9.91
N ASP A 60 7.76 10.21 10.24
CA ASP A 60 8.79 9.92 11.24
C ASP A 60 9.87 8.99 10.68
N LEU A 61 10.20 9.16 9.40
CA LEU A 61 11.21 8.40 8.65
C LEU A 61 10.92 6.89 8.61
N GLY A 62 9.66 6.52 8.38
CA GLY A 62 9.22 5.15 8.16
C GLY A 62 9.06 4.31 9.44
N ARG A 63 9.14 4.92 10.63
CA ARG A 63 9.02 4.20 11.91
C ARG A 63 7.58 3.83 12.24
N THR A 64 6.65 4.75 11.97
CA THR A 64 5.21 4.52 12.11
C THR A 64 4.48 4.85 10.81
N TRP A 65 3.41 4.10 10.55
CA TRP A 65 2.64 4.17 9.32
C TRP A 65 1.17 4.39 9.64
N THR A 66 0.56 5.39 9.00
CA THR A 66 -0.85 5.71 9.13
C THR A 66 -1.55 5.49 7.79
N TYR A 67 -2.70 4.82 7.79
CA TYR A 67 -3.51 4.65 6.60
C TYR A 67 -3.98 6.01 6.08
N VAL A 68 -3.87 6.22 4.77
CA VAL A 68 -4.35 7.42 4.07
C VAL A 68 -5.65 7.11 3.34
N SER A 69 -5.61 6.13 2.44
CA SER A 69 -6.74 5.80 1.57
C SER A 69 -6.56 4.47 0.86
N THR A 70 -7.63 3.99 0.23
CA THR A 70 -7.58 2.98 -0.81
C THR A 70 -7.65 3.69 -2.15
N ILE A 71 -6.58 3.59 -2.95
CA ILE A 71 -6.45 4.26 -4.26
C ILE A 71 -7.38 3.59 -5.27
N ALA A 72 -7.39 2.26 -5.31
CA ALA A 72 -8.19 1.47 -6.23
C ALA A 72 -8.56 0.11 -5.65
N THR A 73 -9.65 -0.49 -6.14
CA THR A 73 -10.06 -1.87 -5.86
C THR A 73 -10.17 -2.66 -7.16
N GLY A 74 -9.57 -3.84 -7.19
CA GLY A 74 -9.57 -4.76 -8.33
C GLY A 74 -10.16 -6.11 -7.96
N GLY A 75 -10.23 -6.98 -8.98
CA GLY A 75 -10.77 -8.32 -8.85
C GLY A 75 -9.79 -9.28 -8.18
N SER A 76 -10.08 -10.57 -8.33
CA SER A 76 -9.34 -11.65 -7.71
C SER A 76 -7.87 -11.68 -8.14
N HIS A 77 -6.99 -12.02 -7.19
CA HIS A 77 -5.55 -12.10 -7.43
C HIS A 77 -5.16 -13.47 -8.04
N ASN A 78 -5.71 -13.75 -9.22
CA ASN A 78 -5.49 -14.96 -10.02
C ASN A 78 -5.38 -14.60 -11.51
N ILE A 79 -4.89 -15.52 -12.33
CA ILE A 79 -4.82 -15.33 -13.79
C ILE A 79 -6.24 -15.11 -14.34
N GLY A 80 -6.44 -14.02 -15.08
CA GLY A 80 -7.76 -13.61 -15.62
C GLY A 80 -8.72 -12.98 -14.60
N GLY A 81 -8.25 -12.69 -13.38
CA GLY A 81 -9.06 -12.13 -12.30
C GLY A 81 -9.05 -10.60 -12.18
N ASP A 82 -8.39 -9.91 -13.11
CA ASP A 82 -8.19 -8.45 -13.13
C ASP A 82 -7.71 -7.83 -11.80
N PRO A 83 -6.58 -8.32 -11.23
CA PRO A 83 -6.01 -7.69 -10.04
C PRO A 83 -5.37 -6.34 -10.36
N ILE A 84 -5.29 -5.48 -9.37
CA ILE A 84 -4.54 -4.23 -9.49
C ILE A 84 -3.03 -4.51 -9.51
N TYR A 85 -2.33 -3.86 -10.43
CA TYR A 85 -0.88 -3.79 -10.48
C TYR A 85 -0.43 -2.34 -10.30
N ILE A 86 0.68 -2.15 -9.58
CA ILE A 86 1.39 -0.86 -9.58
C ILE A 86 2.43 -0.96 -10.69
N LEU A 87 2.29 -0.13 -11.72
CA LEU A 87 3.31 0.06 -12.76
C LEU A 87 4.00 1.39 -12.48
N THR A 88 5.26 1.32 -12.05
CA THR A 88 6.09 2.51 -11.90
C THR A 88 6.66 2.88 -13.27
N ILE A 89 6.21 4.01 -13.82
CA ILE A 89 6.87 4.68 -14.95
C ILE A 89 7.74 5.76 -14.31
N ILE A 90 9.04 5.50 -14.22
CA ILE A 90 10.06 6.52 -13.90
C ILE A 90 10.83 6.87 -15.17
#